data_AF-A0A7S0QBJ9-F1
#
_entry.id   AF-A0A7S0QBJ9-F1
#
_cell.length_a   1.000
_cell.length_b   1.000
_cell.length_c   1.000
_cell.angle_alpha   90.00
_cell.angle_beta   90.00
_cell.angle_gamma   90.00
#
_symmetry.space_group_name_H-M   'P 1'
#
loop_
_entity.id
_entity.type
_entity.pdbx_description
1 polymer ?
#
loop_
_entity_poly.entity_id
_entity_poly.type
_entity_poly.pdbx_seq_one_letter_code
_entity_poly.pdbx_strand_id
1 'polypeptide(L)'
;VPVKNGLMDPRLGSIDRNLKCATCAMDHSECPGHFGHLELVKPMYHVSFIDTIVKTLRCVCFNCSKILGDEPAKEDGELSNDAKRIHAATRRKSPAQRLRAVMDIAKAKKECWSCSAHQPSFKKEGLAINAEFKEATDEHERKLELTAELAHKILKGISNADCKRLGFNPEHARPDWMCVTVLPVPPPQVRPSIQMDSSAARGEDDLTVKLVDIVKANR
;
A
#
# COMPACT_ATOMS: atom_id res chain seq x y z
N VAL A 1 -20.10 -23.07 13.92
CA VAL A 1 -19.16 -24.23 13.91
C VAL A 1 -17.91 -23.82 13.13
N PRO A 2 -16.70 -24.11 13.62
CA PRO A 2 -15.45 -23.82 12.91
C PRO A 2 -15.45 -24.45 11.50
N VAL A 3 -15.22 -23.64 10.47
CA VAL A 3 -15.14 -24.10 9.07
C VAL A 3 -13.69 -24.02 8.60
N LYS A 4 -13.17 -25.10 8.02
CA LYS A 4 -11.83 -25.11 7.41
C LYS A 4 -11.76 -24.05 6.30
N ASN A 5 -10.67 -23.30 6.25
CA ASN A 5 -10.48 -22.14 5.36
C ASN A 5 -11.52 -21.02 5.55
N GLY A 6 -12.27 -21.04 6.65
CA GLY A 6 -13.13 -19.94 7.06
C GLY A 6 -12.42 -19.01 8.04
N LEU A 7 -13.08 -17.91 8.41
CA LEU A 7 -12.56 -17.00 9.42
C LEU A 7 -12.38 -17.69 10.77
N MET A 8 -13.20 -18.68 11.10
CA MET A 8 -13.12 -19.45 12.35
C MET A 8 -12.35 -20.77 12.18
N ASP A 9 -11.31 -20.80 11.34
CA ASP A 9 -10.48 -21.99 11.16
C ASP A 9 -9.73 -22.35 12.46
N PRO A 10 -9.80 -23.60 12.96
CA PRO A 10 -9.10 -24.04 14.18
C PRO A 10 -7.57 -23.86 14.17
N ARG A 11 -6.96 -23.66 12.99
CA ARG A 11 -5.53 -23.36 12.85
C ARG A 11 -5.19 -21.93 13.28
N LEU A 12 -6.15 -21.01 13.27
CA LEU A 12 -5.93 -19.62 13.68
C LEU A 12 -5.91 -19.46 15.20
N GLY A 13 -6.41 -20.44 15.94
CA GLY A 13 -6.46 -20.41 17.40
C GLY A 13 -7.65 -21.19 17.92
N SER A 14 -7.62 -21.50 19.23
CA SER A 14 -8.79 -22.03 19.92
C SER A 14 -9.45 -20.95 20.77
N ILE A 15 -10.78 -20.87 20.69
CA ILE A 15 -11.62 -20.03 21.54
C ILE A 15 -12.52 -20.84 22.47
N ASP A 16 -12.66 -22.14 22.19
CA ASP A 16 -13.55 -23.03 22.93
C ASP A 16 -12.70 -23.83 23.92
N ARG A 17 -13.19 -23.98 25.15
CA ARG A 17 -12.50 -24.74 26.20
C ARG A 17 -12.31 -26.20 25.81
N ASN A 18 -13.22 -26.72 24.98
CA ASN A 18 -13.22 -28.12 24.56
C ASN A 18 -12.41 -28.37 23.28
N LEU A 19 -11.93 -27.31 22.62
CA LEU A 19 -11.15 -27.42 21.39
C LEU A 19 -9.70 -27.03 21.66
N LYS A 20 -8.78 -27.77 21.04
CA LYS A 20 -7.35 -27.41 21.00
C LYS A 20 -7.03 -26.78 19.67
N CYS A 21 -6.07 -25.85 19.66
CA CYS A 21 -5.62 -25.24 18.42
C CYS A 21 -4.98 -26.29 17.51
N ALA A 22 -5.32 -26.28 16.22
CA ALA A 22 -4.75 -27.23 15.26
C ALA A 22 -3.28 -26.93 14.90
N THR A 23 -2.75 -25.77 15.29
CA THR A 23 -1.37 -25.33 14.98
C THR A 23 -0.42 -25.59 16.15
N CYS A 24 -0.73 -25.09 17.35
CA CYS A 24 0.14 -25.24 18.52
C CYS A 24 -0.31 -26.31 19.52
N ALA A 25 -1.47 -26.95 19.31
CA ALA A 25 -2.07 -27.94 20.22
C ALA A 25 -2.36 -27.46 21.66
N MET A 26 -2.19 -26.16 21.93
CA MET A 26 -2.53 -25.54 23.20
C MET A 26 -4.04 -25.29 23.32
N ASP A 27 -4.49 -25.07 24.56
CA ASP A 27 -5.87 -24.71 24.87
C ASP A 27 -6.15 -23.21 24.60
N HIS A 28 -7.38 -22.78 24.83
CA HIS A 28 -7.80 -21.39 24.65
C HIS A 28 -7.09 -20.37 25.55
N SER A 29 -6.46 -20.79 26.66
CA SER A 29 -5.81 -19.90 27.63
C SER A 29 -4.33 -19.69 27.31
N GLU A 30 -3.65 -20.73 26.82
CA GLU A 30 -2.21 -20.69 26.49
C GLU A 30 -1.93 -20.39 25.01
N CYS A 31 -2.90 -20.60 24.12
CA CYS A 31 -2.72 -20.36 22.69
C CYS A 31 -2.59 -18.86 22.39
N PRO A 32 -1.46 -18.39 21.82
CA PRO A 32 -1.25 -16.97 21.49
C PRO A 32 -2.10 -16.48 20.30
N GLY A 33 -2.71 -17.40 19.55
CA GLY A 33 -3.35 -17.12 18.28
C GLY A 33 -2.34 -17.07 17.12
N HIS A 34 -2.81 -17.44 15.93
CA HIS A 34 -2.02 -17.50 14.72
C HIS A 34 -2.68 -16.67 13.62
N PHE A 35 -1.93 -15.75 13.04
CA PHE A 35 -2.44 -14.90 11.97
C PHE A 35 -2.78 -15.72 10.73
N GLY A 36 -3.92 -15.40 10.14
CA GLY A 36 -4.28 -15.83 8.80
C GLY A 36 -3.87 -14.78 7.78
N HIS A 37 -4.09 -15.10 6.52
CA HIS A 37 -3.99 -14.13 5.44
C HIS A 37 -5.18 -14.30 4.50
N LEU A 38 -5.57 -13.20 3.87
CA LEU A 38 -6.56 -13.15 2.81
C LEU A 38 -5.91 -12.53 1.58
N GLU A 39 -5.79 -13.31 0.51
CA GLU A 39 -5.33 -12.80 -0.78
C GLU A 39 -6.45 -11.98 -1.43
N LEU A 40 -6.15 -10.72 -1.77
CA LEU A 40 -7.11 -9.84 -2.41
C LEU A 40 -7.09 -10.07 -3.92
N VAL A 41 -8.28 -10.14 -4.53
CA VAL A 41 -8.44 -10.30 -5.99
C VAL A 41 -7.89 -9.08 -6.73
N LYS A 42 -8.01 -7.89 -6.11
CA LYS A 42 -7.43 -6.65 -6.60
C LYS A 42 -6.67 -5.94 -5.48
N PRO A 43 -5.52 -5.31 -5.76
CA PRO A 43 -4.83 -4.49 -4.78
C PRO A 43 -5.72 -3.36 -4.28
N MET A 44 -5.55 -2.97 -3.02
CA MET A 44 -6.26 -1.86 -2.39
C MET A 44 -5.28 -0.85 -1.80
N TYR A 45 -5.66 0.43 -1.77
CA TYR A 45 -4.86 1.43 -1.05
C TYR A 45 -4.95 1.20 0.46
N HIS A 46 -3.80 1.17 1.14
CA HIS A 46 -3.80 1.28 2.58
C HIS A 46 -4.18 2.71 3.00
N VAL A 47 -5.28 2.87 3.74
CA VAL A 47 -5.89 4.17 4.06
C VAL A 47 -4.89 5.15 4.68
N SER A 48 -4.04 4.69 5.60
CA SER A 48 -3.04 5.53 6.27
C SER A 48 -1.92 6.04 5.35
N PHE A 49 -1.72 5.42 4.19
CA PHE A 49 -0.60 5.72 3.29
C PHE A 49 -1.03 6.41 2.00
N ILE A 50 -2.33 6.66 1.77
CA ILE A 50 -2.84 7.32 0.55
C ILE A 50 -2.09 8.64 0.29
N ASP A 51 -1.86 9.46 1.31
CA ASP A 51 -1.13 10.72 1.15
C ASP A 51 0.34 10.52 0.78
N THR A 52 0.98 9.47 1.30
CA THR A 52 2.36 9.11 0.97
C THR A 52 2.45 8.53 -0.44
N ILE A 53 1.47 7.73 -0.87
CA ILE A 53 1.34 7.22 -2.24
C ILE A 53 1.25 8.39 -3.21
N VAL A 54 0.35 9.35 -2.99
CA VAL A 54 0.21 10.53 -3.85
C VAL A 54 1.51 11.34 -3.93
N LYS A 55 2.20 11.55 -2.80
CA LYS A 55 3.51 12.22 -2.79
C LYS A 55 4.55 11.45 -3.60
N THR A 56 4.56 10.13 -3.50
CA THR A 56 5.51 9.26 -4.21
C THR A 56 5.22 9.23 -5.71
N LEU A 57 3.95 9.09 -6.09
CA LEU A 57 3.51 9.15 -7.49
C LEU A 57 3.89 10.48 -8.16
N ARG A 58 3.84 11.60 -7.42
CA ARG A 58 4.32 12.91 -7.92
C ARG A 58 5.84 13.00 -8.09
N CYS A 59 6.61 12.05 -7.56
CA CYS A 59 8.07 12.04 -7.68
C CYS A 59 8.57 11.20 -8.85
N VAL A 60 7.79 10.21 -9.29
CA VAL A 60 8.21 9.20 -10.27
C VAL A 60 7.40 9.30 -11.54
N CYS A 61 7.99 8.85 -12.64
CA CYS A 61 7.32 8.80 -13.92
C CYS A 61 6.16 7.80 -13.90
N PHE A 62 4.99 8.23 -14.38
CA PHE A 62 3.78 7.40 -14.51
C PHE A 62 3.99 6.12 -15.34
N ASN A 63 4.85 6.16 -16.36
CA ASN A 63 5.15 5.00 -17.21
C ASN A 63 6.39 4.19 -16.75
N CYS A 64 7.57 4.82 -16.65
CA CYS A 64 8.83 4.11 -16.40
C CYS A 64 9.27 4.04 -14.93
N SER A 65 8.53 4.65 -13.99
CA SER A 65 8.82 4.63 -12.54
C SER A 65 10.15 5.23 -12.08
N LYS A 66 10.92 5.89 -12.98
CA LYS A 66 12.14 6.64 -12.63
C LYS A 66 11.79 7.98 -11.98
N ILE A 67 12.67 8.47 -11.11
CA ILE A 67 12.51 9.78 -10.46
C ILE A 67 12.55 10.91 -11.50
N LEU A 68 11.56 11.81 -11.47
CA LEU A 68 11.49 12.96 -12.36
C LEU A 68 12.52 14.03 -11.93
N GLY A 69 13.32 14.51 -12.89
CA GLY A 69 14.37 15.51 -12.68
C GLY A 69 15.73 14.94 -12.23
N ASP A 70 15.85 13.62 -12.10
CA ASP A 70 17.08 12.91 -11.74
C ASP A 70 17.82 12.40 -12.98
N GLU A 71 18.12 13.33 -13.88
CA GLU A 71 18.82 13.06 -15.15
C GLU A 71 20.27 12.63 -14.88
N PRO A 72 20.79 11.65 -15.64
CA PRO A 72 22.20 11.28 -15.55
C PRO A 72 23.10 12.46 -15.96
N ALA A 73 24.34 12.43 -15.50
CA ALA A 73 25.34 13.41 -15.92
C ALA A 73 25.48 13.40 -17.45
N LYS A 74 25.61 14.60 -18.04
CA LYS A 74 25.91 14.74 -19.47
C LYS A 74 27.33 14.22 -19.77
N GLU A 75 27.70 14.15 -21.05
CA GLU A 75 29.04 13.69 -21.47
C GLU A 75 30.17 14.49 -20.80
N ASP A 76 29.93 15.76 -20.48
CA ASP A 76 30.85 16.65 -19.75
C ASP A 76 30.97 16.34 -18.24
N GLY A 77 30.25 15.34 -17.74
CA GLY A 77 30.20 14.98 -16.31
C GLY A 77 29.33 15.90 -15.45
N GLU A 78 28.75 16.96 -16.02
CA GLU A 78 27.89 17.87 -15.28
C GLU A 78 26.46 17.34 -15.11
N LEU A 79 25.98 17.34 -13.85
CA LEU A 79 24.58 17.06 -13.52
C LEU A 79 23.71 18.31 -13.73
N SER A 80 22.45 18.09 -14.11
CA SER A 80 21.44 19.15 -14.15
C SER A 80 21.24 19.77 -12.75
N ASN A 81 20.81 21.04 -12.70
CA ASN A 81 20.56 21.72 -11.42
C ASN A 81 19.51 20.98 -10.58
N ASP A 82 18.52 20.36 -11.20
CA ASP A 82 17.50 19.58 -10.50
C ASP A 82 18.06 18.25 -9.97
N ALA A 83 18.88 17.54 -10.75
CA ALA A 83 19.56 16.35 -10.26
C ALA A 83 20.49 16.70 -9.08
N LYS A 84 21.26 17.79 -9.15
CA LYS A 84 22.07 18.28 -8.02
C LYS A 84 21.22 18.52 -6.75
N ARG A 85 20.02 19.09 -6.90
CA ARG A 85 19.08 19.33 -5.78
C ARG A 85 18.49 18.04 -5.23
N ILE A 86 18.16 17.06 -6.08
CA ILE A 86 17.70 15.72 -5.66
C ILE A 86 18.81 14.99 -4.90
N HIS A 87 20.03 15.00 -5.43
CA HIS A 87 21.21 14.44 -4.76
C HIS A 87 21.45 15.12 -3.41
N ALA A 88 21.33 16.45 -3.31
CA ALA A 88 21.38 17.15 -2.03
C ALA A 88 20.25 16.72 -1.08
N ALA A 89 19.05 16.45 -1.62
CA ALA A 89 17.90 16.01 -0.82
C ALA A 89 18.12 14.63 -0.18
N THR A 90 18.89 13.74 -0.81
CA THR A 90 19.20 12.43 -0.24
C THR A 90 20.00 12.49 1.06
N ARG A 91 20.71 13.60 1.32
CA ARG A 91 21.51 13.80 2.55
C ARG A 91 20.67 14.17 3.77
N ARG A 92 19.38 14.48 3.62
CA ARG A 92 18.52 14.80 4.77
C ARG A 92 18.28 13.56 5.63
N LYS A 93 18.37 13.70 6.95
CA LYS A 93 18.18 12.57 7.90
C LYS A 93 16.75 12.04 7.93
N SER A 94 15.75 12.92 7.83
CA SER A 94 14.34 12.52 7.93
C SER A 94 13.79 12.01 6.58
N PRO A 95 13.31 10.74 6.50
CA PRO A 95 12.68 10.18 5.30
C PRO A 95 11.57 11.06 4.71
N ALA A 96 10.69 11.60 5.56
CA ALA A 96 9.57 12.42 5.14
C ALA A 96 10.03 13.74 4.50
N GLN A 97 11.10 14.35 5.01
CA GLN A 97 11.67 15.57 4.43
C GLN A 97 12.37 15.29 3.10
N ARG A 98 12.97 14.12 2.94
CA ARG A 98 13.59 13.68 1.68
C ARG A 98 12.53 13.58 0.58
N LEU A 99 11.45 12.83 0.84
CA LEU A 99 10.35 12.66 -0.09
C LEU A 99 9.73 14.01 -0.47
N ARG A 100 9.50 14.88 0.52
CA ARG A 100 8.93 16.21 0.28
C ARG A 100 9.81 17.06 -0.64
N ALA A 101 11.12 17.05 -0.42
CA ALA A 101 12.02 17.86 -1.23
C ALA A 101 12.20 17.33 -2.65
N VAL A 102 12.20 16.01 -2.84
CA VAL A 102 12.18 15.42 -4.19
C VAL A 102 10.86 15.76 -4.88
N MET A 103 9.73 15.63 -4.18
CA MET A 103 8.40 16.01 -4.69
C MET A 103 8.34 17.48 -5.13
N ASP A 104 8.93 18.40 -4.36
CA ASP A 104 8.92 19.82 -4.70
C ASP A 104 9.65 20.15 -6.01
N ILE A 105 10.60 19.32 -6.42
CA ILE A 105 11.32 19.42 -7.69
C ILE A 105 10.53 18.70 -8.79
N ALA A 106 10.16 17.44 -8.53
CA ALA A 106 9.50 16.56 -9.49
C ALA A 106 8.11 17.07 -9.91
N LYS A 107 7.34 17.69 -9.01
CA LYS A 107 5.99 18.20 -9.33
C LYS A 107 5.94 19.26 -10.44
N ALA A 108 7.06 19.93 -10.71
CA ALA A 108 7.17 20.93 -11.76
C ALA A 108 7.41 20.30 -13.14
N LYS A 109 7.80 19.02 -13.19
CA LYS A 109 8.14 18.30 -14.41
C LYS A 109 6.87 17.75 -15.06
N LYS A 110 6.61 18.18 -16.28
CA LYS A 110 5.47 17.73 -17.09
C LYS A 110 5.81 16.55 -18.00
N GLU A 111 7.09 16.31 -18.25
CA GLU A 111 7.58 15.25 -19.14
C GLU A 111 8.70 14.47 -18.45
N CYS A 112 8.78 13.18 -18.75
CA CYS A 112 9.84 12.32 -18.24
C CYS A 112 11.11 12.45 -19.08
N TRP A 113 12.25 12.71 -18.43
CA TRP A 113 13.55 12.76 -19.10
C TRP A 113 14.00 11.43 -19.73
N SER A 114 13.50 10.29 -19.26
CA SER A 114 13.96 8.98 -19.72
C SER A 114 13.10 8.35 -20.81
N CYS A 115 11.79 8.61 -20.81
CA CYS A 115 10.85 7.98 -21.76
C CYS A 115 9.93 8.99 -22.46
N SER A 116 10.15 10.28 -22.24
CA SER A 116 9.40 11.40 -22.84
C SER A 116 7.88 11.36 -22.64
N ALA A 117 7.39 10.57 -21.68
CA ALA A 117 5.96 10.47 -21.40
C ALA A 117 5.49 11.70 -20.62
N HIS A 118 4.30 12.20 -20.96
CA HIS A 118 3.62 13.27 -20.22
C HIS A 118 3.18 12.80 -18.83
N GLN A 119 3.32 13.67 -17.84
CA GLN A 119 3.07 13.38 -16.44
C GLN A 119 1.74 14.00 -15.99
N PRO A 120 0.85 13.20 -15.38
CA PRO A 120 -0.41 13.72 -14.87
C PRO A 120 -0.23 14.48 -13.56
N SER A 121 -1.19 15.35 -13.26
CA SER A 121 -1.34 15.95 -11.94
C SER A 121 -2.23 15.07 -11.07
N PHE A 122 -1.69 14.57 -9.95
CA PHE A 122 -2.47 13.74 -9.02
C PHE A 122 -3.26 14.59 -8.01
N LYS A 123 -4.56 14.32 -7.87
CA LYS A 123 -5.45 14.88 -6.83
C LYS A 123 -6.06 13.75 -6.01
N LYS A 124 -6.21 13.99 -4.70
CA LYS A 124 -6.88 13.06 -3.78
C LYS A 124 -8.31 13.54 -3.55
N GLU A 125 -9.28 12.67 -3.78
CA GLU A 125 -10.71 12.90 -3.51
C GLU A 125 -11.20 11.78 -2.57
N GLY A 126 -11.25 12.06 -1.26
CA GLY A 126 -11.56 11.06 -0.25
C GLY A 126 -10.52 9.93 -0.22
N LEU A 127 -10.94 8.71 -0.58
CA LEU A 127 -10.09 7.52 -0.68
C LEU A 127 -9.60 7.25 -2.12
N ALA A 128 -10.13 7.97 -3.11
CA ALA A 128 -9.73 7.84 -4.50
C ALA A 128 -8.58 8.79 -4.84
N ILE A 129 -7.76 8.39 -5.81
CA ILE A 129 -6.70 9.20 -6.39
C ILE A 129 -7.04 9.41 -7.85
N ASN A 130 -7.13 10.65 -8.31
CA ASN A 130 -7.37 11.00 -9.70
C ASN A 130 -6.09 11.55 -10.33
N ALA A 131 -5.77 11.08 -11.52
CA ALA A 131 -4.68 11.56 -12.36
C ALA A 131 -5.26 12.43 -13.49
N GLU A 132 -4.83 13.69 -13.56
CA GLU A 132 -5.30 14.63 -14.59
C GLU A 132 -4.23 14.93 -15.64
N PHE A 133 -4.52 14.64 -16.91
CA PHE A 133 -3.65 14.95 -18.05
C PHE A 133 -4.12 16.25 -18.72
N LYS A 134 -3.36 17.33 -18.56
CA LYS A 134 -3.74 18.67 -19.05
C LYS A 134 -3.71 18.81 -20.58
N GLU A 135 -2.98 17.94 -21.27
CA GLU A 135 -2.74 18.01 -22.71
C GLU A 135 -3.67 17.07 -23.50
N ALA A 136 -4.54 16.32 -22.81
CA ALA A 136 -5.52 15.45 -23.47
C ALA A 136 -6.66 16.28 -24.08
N THR A 137 -6.94 16.05 -25.36
CA THR A 137 -8.02 16.69 -26.11
C THR A 137 -9.39 16.23 -25.64
N ASP A 138 -9.53 14.96 -25.24
CA ASP A 138 -10.79 14.35 -24.80
C ASP A 138 -11.03 14.47 -23.29
N GLU A 139 -12.23 14.89 -22.89
CA GLU A 139 -12.59 15.05 -21.46
C GLU A 139 -12.50 13.75 -20.65
N HIS A 140 -12.77 12.60 -21.27
CA HIS A 140 -12.64 11.29 -20.61
C HIS A 140 -11.17 10.89 -20.40
N GLU A 141 -10.25 11.36 -21.25
CA GLU A 141 -8.81 11.13 -21.09
C GLU A 141 -8.15 12.15 -20.15
N ARG A 142 -8.80 13.30 -19.94
CA ARG A 142 -8.31 14.35 -19.04
C ARG A 142 -8.30 13.95 -17.57
N LYS A 143 -9.24 13.10 -17.11
CA LYS A 143 -9.33 12.67 -15.71
C LYS A 143 -9.44 11.15 -15.62
N LEU A 144 -8.37 10.52 -15.17
CA LEU A 144 -8.29 9.08 -14.94
C LEU A 144 -8.35 8.80 -13.43
N GLU A 145 -9.32 8.02 -12.97
CA GLU A 145 -9.27 7.47 -11.62
C GLU A 145 -8.16 6.41 -11.54
N LEU A 146 -7.16 6.66 -10.70
CA LEU A 146 -6.01 5.79 -10.54
C LEU A 146 -6.37 4.62 -9.63
N THR A 147 -6.59 3.46 -10.23
CA THR A 147 -6.79 2.21 -9.48
C THR A 147 -5.53 1.85 -8.68
N ALA A 148 -5.73 1.21 -7.53
CA ALA A 148 -4.62 0.75 -6.69
C ALA A 148 -3.73 -0.28 -7.41
N GLU A 149 -4.25 -1.02 -8.39
CA GLU A 149 -3.48 -1.92 -9.24
C GLU A 149 -2.46 -1.16 -10.11
N LEU A 150 -2.90 -0.09 -10.78
CA LEU A 150 -2.01 0.71 -11.60
C LEU A 150 -0.97 1.45 -10.74
N ALA A 151 -1.39 2.00 -9.60
CA ALA A 151 -0.46 2.59 -8.63
C ALA A 151 0.55 1.56 -8.12
N HIS A 152 0.12 0.35 -7.77
CA HIS A 152 1.00 -0.72 -7.32
C HIS A 152 2.03 -1.09 -8.40
N LYS A 153 1.62 -1.18 -9.67
CA LYS A 153 2.53 -1.44 -10.81
C LYS A 153 3.62 -0.37 -10.92
N ILE A 154 3.27 0.91 -10.79
CA ILE A 154 4.21 2.03 -10.83
C ILE A 154 5.16 1.97 -9.62
N LEU A 155 4.60 1.84 -8.41
CA LEU A 155 5.40 1.82 -7.18
C LEU A 155 6.35 0.62 -7.13
N LYS A 156 5.96 -0.53 -7.67
CA LYS A 156 6.79 -1.74 -7.80
C LYS A 156 7.89 -1.59 -8.84
N GLY A 157 7.70 -0.73 -9.84
CA GLY A 157 8.70 -0.42 -10.86
C GLY A 157 9.85 0.47 -10.36
N ILE A 158 9.71 1.08 -9.17
CA ILE A 158 10.76 1.93 -8.58
C ILE A 158 11.96 1.06 -8.19
N SER A 159 13.15 1.42 -8.68
CA SER A 159 14.37 0.68 -8.37
C SER A 159 14.73 0.78 -6.88
N ASN A 160 15.48 -0.19 -6.34
CA ASN A 160 15.94 -0.12 -4.95
C ASN A 160 16.82 1.12 -4.68
N ALA A 161 17.58 1.57 -5.68
CA ALA A 161 18.37 2.80 -5.60
C ALA A 161 17.47 4.03 -5.48
N ASP A 162 16.41 4.10 -6.29
CA ASP A 162 15.44 5.21 -6.26
C ASP A 162 14.59 5.20 -5.00
N CYS A 163 14.21 4.03 -4.49
CA CYS A 163 13.57 3.89 -3.19
C CYS A 163 14.42 4.54 -2.10
N LYS A 164 15.73 4.21 -2.07
CA LYS A 164 16.67 4.85 -1.15
C LYS A 164 16.67 6.34 -1.37
N ARG A 165 16.75 6.86 -2.60
CA ARG A 165 16.79 8.31 -2.92
C ARG A 165 15.53 9.06 -2.45
N LEU A 166 14.35 8.47 -2.61
CA LEU A 166 13.05 9.01 -2.20
C LEU A 166 12.84 9.02 -0.68
N GLY A 167 13.65 8.27 0.08
CA GLY A 167 13.52 8.18 1.54
C GLY A 167 12.94 6.85 2.03
N PHE A 168 12.69 5.89 1.14
CA PHE A 168 12.20 4.57 1.50
C PHE A 168 13.34 3.60 1.80
N ASN A 169 13.03 2.55 2.57
CA ASN A 169 13.97 1.45 2.82
C ASN A 169 13.57 0.25 1.94
N PRO A 170 14.43 -0.20 0.99
CA PRO A 170 14.13 -1.34 0.12
C PRO A 170 13.83 -2.66 0.84
N GLU A 171 14.32 -2.83 2.06
CA GLU A 171 14.20 -4.10 2.80
C GLU A 171 13.00 -4.13 3.75
N HIS A 172 12.59 -2.97 4.27
CA HIS A 172 11.59 -2.89 5.34
C HIS A 172 10.41 -1.98 5.05
N ALA A 173 10.50 -1.10 4.05
CA ALA A 173 9.47 -0.10 3.78
C ALA A 173 9.47 0.26 2.29
N ARG A 174 9.27 -0.73 1.42
CA ARG A 174 9.16 -0.44 -0.01
C ARG A 174 7.86 0.30 -0.34
N PRO A 175 7.87 1.18 -1.35
CA PRO A 175 6.67 1.92 -1.73
C PRO A 175 5.50 1.05 -2.17
N ASP A 176 5.75 -0.09 -2.83
CA ASP A 176 4.73 -0.99 -3.35
C ASP A 176 3.85 -1.62 -2.25
N TRP A 177 4.38 -1.74 -1.03
CA TRP A 177 3.67 -2.31 0.13
C TRP A 177 2.59 -1.38 0.70
N MET A 178 2.57 -0.11 0.29
CA MET A 178 1.47 0.80 0.63
C MET A 178 0.16 0.41 -0.08
N CYS A 179 0.24 -0.38 -1.15
CA CYS A 179 -0.90 -1.04 -1.79
C CYS A 179 -1.01 -2.47 -1.24
N VAL A 180 -2.09 -2.74 -0.50
CA VAL A 180 -2.35 -4.04 0.12
C VAL A 180 -2.81 -5.02 -0.96
N THR A 181 -2.07 -6.11 -1.13
CA THR A 181 -2.44 -7.26 -1.97
C THR A 181 -2.85 -8.47 -1.13
N VAL A 182 -2.31 -8.56 0.09
CA VAL A 182 -2.62 -9.61 1.07
C VAL A 182 -2.99 -8.92 2.38
N LEU A 183 -4.20 -9.17 2.86
CA LEU A 183 -4.69 -8.63 4.11
C LEU A 183 -4.39 -9.62 5.25
N PRO A 184 -3.65 -9.23 6.31
CA PRO A 184 -3.48 -10.09 7.48
C PRO A 184 -4.81 -10.24 8.22
N VAL A 185 -5.19 -11.47 8.51
CA VAL A 185 -6.41 -11.79 9.25
C VAL A 185 -6.05 -12.03 10.71
N PRO A 186 -6.54 -11.20 11.65
CA PRO A 186 -6.23 -11.37 13.06
C PRO A 186 -6.79 -12.69 13.61
N PRO A 187 -6.07 -13.34 14.54
CA PRO A 187 -6.52 -14.58 15.14
C PRO A 187 -7.77 -14.35 16.02
N PRO A 188 -8.58 -15.40 16.27
CA PRO A 188 -9.76 -15.32 17.11
C PRO A 188 -9.55 -14.67 18.49
N GLN A 189 -8.36 -14.83 19.09
CA GLN A 189 -7.99 -14.23 20.38
C GLN A 189 -8.03 -12.69 20.37
N VAL A 190 -7.83 -12.06 19.20
CA VAL A 190 -7.90 -10.60 19.02
C VAL A 190 -9.32 -10.13 18.69
N ARG A 191 -10.23 -11.05 18.34
CA ARG A 191 -11.62 -10.78 17.95
C ARG A 191 -12.60 -11.66 18.74
N PRO A 192 -12.69 -11.49 20.07
CA PRO A 192 -13.41 -12.39 20.95
C PRO A 192 -14.93 -12.34 20.71
N SER A 193 -15.57 -13.51 20.63
CA SER A 193 -17.03 -13.61 20.57
C SER A 193 -17.66 -13.51 21.95
N ILE A 194 -18.82 -12.86 22.06
CA ILE A 194 -19.62 -12.79 23.28
C ILE A 194 -20.70 -13.88 23.23
N GLN A 195 -20.79 -14.70 24.28
CA GLN A 195 -21.91 -15.62 24.49
C GLN A 195 -22.91 -14.94 25.42
N MET A 196 -24.19 -14.95 25.06
CA MET A 196 -25.27 -14.49 25.96
C MET A 196 -25.77 -15.69 26.77
N ASP A 197 -25.67 -15.62 28.09
CA ASP A 197 -25.92 -16.75 29.01
C ASP A 197 -27.31 -17.42 28.90
N SER A 198 -28.29 -16.75 28.30
CA SER A 198 -29.68 -17.21 28.18
C SER A 198 -30.08 -17.73 26.80
N SER A 199 -29.19 -17.68 25.79
CA SER A 199 -29.49 -18.18 24.45
C SER A 199 -28.25 -18.77 23.78
N ALA A 200 -28.43 -19.78 22.92
CA ALA A 200 -27.36 -20.33 22.09
C ALA A 200 -26.83 -19.33 21.02
N ALA A 201 -27.26 -18.06 21.09
CA ALA A 201 -26.84 -17.00 20.19
C ALA A 201 -25.43 -16.51 20.57
N ARG A 202 -24.52 -16.57 19.60
CA ARG A 202 -23.17 -16.00 19.70
C ARG A 202 -23.16 -14.65 19.02
N GLY A 203 -22.77 -13.61 19.77
CA GLY A 203 -22.41 -12.31 19.22
C GLY A 203 -20.97 -12.38 18.71
N GLU A 204 -20.77 -12.28 17.41
CA GLU A 204 -19.43 -12.19 16.82
C GLU A 204 -18.89 -10.76 16.99
N ASP A 205 -17.57 -10.65 17.12
CA ASP A 205 -16.86 -9.37 17.20
C ASP A 205 -17.03 -8.53 15.93
N ASP A 206 -17.03 -7.20 16.06
CA ASP A 206 -17.19 -6.26 14.95
C ASP A 206 -16.11 -6.43 13.85
N LEU A 207 -14.87 -6.78 14.21
CA LEU A 207 -13.82 -7.10 13.24
C LEU A 207 -14.19 -8.33 12.44
N THR A 208 -14.75 -9.36 13.10
CA THR A 208 -15.21 -10.57 12.42
C THR A 208 -16.33 -10.26 11.44
N VAL A 209 -17.30 -9.43 11.84
CA VAL A 209 -18.39 -8.99 10.97
C VAL A 209 -17.86 -8.26 9.73
N LYS A 210 -16.90 -7.32 9.90
CA LYS A 210 -16.31 -6.61 8.76
C LYS A 210 -15.41 -7.47 7.89
N LEU A 211 -14.68 -8.43 8.46
CA LEU A 211 -13.92 -9.40 7.69
C LEU A 211 -14.83 -10.29 6.83
N VAL A 212 -16.02 -10.65 7.32
CA VAL A 212 -17.03 -11.36 6.51
C VAL A 212 -17.47 -10.52 5.32
N ASP A 213 -17.73 -9.22 5.52
CA ASP A 213 -18.11 -8.31 4.43
C ASP A 213 -16.98 -8.19 3.39
N ILE A 214 -15.73 -8.05 3.83
CA ILE A 214 -14.55 -8.01 2.95
C ILE A 214 -14.42 -9.31 2.15
N VAL A 215 -14.53 -10.47 2.79
CA VAL A 215 -14.43 -11.78 2.12
C VAL A 215 -15.55 -11.97 1.11
N LYS A 216 -16.76 -11.47 1.36
CA LYS A 216 -17.87 -11.50 0.39
C LYS A 216 -17.61 -10.61 -0.82
N ALA A 217 -17.06 -9.41 -0.60
CA ALA A 217 -16.73 -8.47 -1.67
C ALA A 217 -15.50 -8.89 -2.49
N ASN A 218 -14.60 -9.69 -1.91
CA ASN A 218 -13.37 -10.18 -2.52
C ASN A 218 -13.57 -11.50 -3.30
N ARG A 219 -14.77 -11.75 -3.84
CA ARG A 219 -15.07 -12.91 -4.69
C ARG A 219 -15.20 -12.52 -6.15
#